data_AF-A0A434LXX9-F1
#
_entry.id   AF-A0A434LXX9-F1
#
_cell.length_a   1.000
_cell.length_b   1.000
_cell.length_c   1.000
_cell.angle_alpha   90.00
_cell.angle_beta   90.00
_cell.angle_gamma   90.00
#
_symmetry.space_group_name_H-M   'P 1'
#
loop_
_entity.id
_entity.type
_entity.pdbx_description
1 polymer ?
#
loop_
_entity_poly.entity_id
_entity_poly.type
_entity_poly.pdbx_seq_one_letter_code
_entity_poly.pdbx_strand_id
1 'polypeptide(L)'
;GYNNILSMYAVVLLLMPLFLWIGTFSLRLMLAASALLWLIVGIFQIAPSNFPGDGFWFLNPLSWQFLFVIGIAGMLHVKRGGEIRFNWMMASAALGYLVGALIWVRLPLWGIETASGLPTVLTGFDKTFLSLSRLMHILAIAYLIVAIPALSNLAKTGPGHPFAVLGKHSLPVFIAGTILAMIAQVMKVVSPGGLLYDAILISTGIALQFGFAYYLEWLPRIGWGGKKQQSVAALPCAALKLAS
;
A
#
# COMPACT_ATOMS: atom_id res chain seq x y z
N GLY A 1 -4.40 -15.73 -11.72
CA GLY A 1 -4.14 -15.26 -10.34
C GLY A 1 -3.68 -13.80 -10.24
N TYR A 2 -3.02 -13.22 -11.25
CA TYR A 2 -2.44 -11.86 -11.15
C TYR A 2 -3.46 -10.71 -11.01
N ASN A 3 -4.67 -10.84 -11.57
CA ASN A 3 -5.71 -9.80 -11.52
C ASN A 3 -6.40 -9.61 -10.16
N ASN A 4 -6.12 -10.45 -9.17
CA ASN A 4 -6.79 -10.37 -7.86
C ASN A 4 -6.36 -9.14 -7.04
N ILE A 5 -5.15 -8.64 -7.29
CA ILE A 5 -4.66 -7.41 -6.67
C ILE A 5 -5.42 -6.21 -7.25
N LEU A 6 -5.66 -6.21 -8.57
CA LEU A 6 -6.31 -5.10 -9.26
C LEU A 6 -7.75 -4.88 -8.79
N SER A 7 -8.52 -5.96 -8.64
CA SER A 7 -9.90 -5.87 -8.17
C SER A 7 -9.99 -5.31 -6.75
N MET A 8 -9.06 -5.69 -5.87
CA MET A 8 -8.94 -5.09 -4.53
C MET A 8 -8.66 -3.59 -4.61
N TYR A 9 -7.67 -3.17 -5.41
CA TYR A 9 -7.34 -1.75 -5.58
C TYR A 9 -8.52 -0.93 -6.08
N ALA A 10 -9.26 -1.42 -7.07
CA ALA A 10 -10.42 -0.71 -7.62
C ALA A 10 -11.47 -0.42 -6.54
N VAL A 11 -11.79 -1.42 -5.70
CA VAL A 11 -12.76 -1.25 -4.61
C VAL A 11 -12.23 -0.32 -3.52
N VAL A 12 -10.96 -0.46 -3.12
CA VAL A 12 -10.35 0.43 -2.11
C VAL A 12 -10.34 1.89 -2.60
N LEU A 13 -10.05 2.12 -3.87
CA LEU A 13 -10.08 3.46 -4.47
C LEU A 13 -11.50 4.02 -4.52
N LEU A 14 -12.51 3.18 -4.73
CA LEU A 14 -13.91 3.58 -4.66
C LEU A 14 -14.33 3.96 -3.23
N LEU A 15 -13.80 3.25 -2.21
CA LEU A 15 -14.04 3.54 -0.80
C LEU A 15 -13.24 4.75 -0.29
N MET A 16 -12.15 5.11 -0.95
CA MET A 16 -11.24 6.18 -0.51
C MET A 16 -11.92 7.53 -0.26
N PRO A 17 -12.81 8.07 -1.14
CA PRO A 17 -13.49 9.33 -0.88
C PRO A 17 -14.29 9.33 0.42
N LEU A 18 -14.93 8.21 0.76
CA LEU A 18 -15.69 8.05 2.00
C LEU A 18 -14.78 8.16 3.22
N PHE A 19 -13.65 7.45 3.23
CA PHE A 19 -12.70 7.52 4.34
C PHE A 19 -12.07 8.91 4.46
N LEU A 20 -11.69 9.52 3.34
CA LEU A 20 -11.16 10.89 3.34
C LEU A 20 -12.19 11.89 3.88
N TRP A 21 -13.47 11.74 3.52
CA TRP A 21 -14.56 12.55 4.07
C TRP A 21 -14.67 12.39 5.60
N ILE A 22 -14.65 11.16 6.12
CA ILE A 22 -14.63 10.91 7.58
C ILE A 22 -13.37 11.52 8.23
N GLY A 23 -12.22 11.40 7.57
CA GLY A 23 -10.94 11.97 8.01
C GLY A 23 -10.89 13.50 8.04
N THR A 24 -11.82 14.19 7.38
CA THR A 24 -11.99 15.65 7.53
C THR A 24 -12.51 16.02 8.92
N PHE A 25 -13.38 15.19 9.52
CA PHE A 25 -13.91 15.40 10.87
C PHE A 25 -12.93 14.93 11.95
N SER A 26 -12.42 13.70 11.84
CA SER A 26 -11.48 13.14 12.80
C SER A 26 -10.69 11.97 12.22
N LEU A 27 -9.35 12.04 12.33
CA LEU A 27 -8.47 10.94 11.97
C LEU A 27 -8.70 9.69 12.83
N ARG A 28 -9.04 9.88 14.11
CA ARG A 28 -9.34 8.78 15.04
C ARG A 28 -10.63 8.08 14.63
N LEU A 29 -11.65 8.83 14.22
CA LEU A 29 -12.91 8.26 13.74
C LEU A 29 -12.72 7.47 12.46
N MET A 30 -11.94 7.99 11.51
CA MET A 30 -11.61 7.30 10.26
C MET A 30 -10.92 5.95 10.52
N LEU A 31 -9.91 5.95 11.41
CA LEU A 31 -9.22 4.72 11.83
C LEU A 31 -10.15 3.75 12.56
N ALA A 32 -10.96 4.24 13.50
CA ALA A 32 -11.89 3.41 14.26
C ALA A 32 -12.95 2.76 13.36
N ALA A 33 -13.57 3.52 12.45
CA ALA A 33 -14.55 3.00 11.49
C ALA A 33 -13.94 1.93 10.59
N SER A 34 -12.72 2.18 10.08
CA SER A 34 -11.99 1.22 9.27
C SER A 34 -11.58 -0.03 10.06
N ALA A 35 -11.13 0.12 11.31
CA ALA A 35 -10.75 -1.00 12.16
C ALA A 35 -11.95 -1.87 12.53
N LEU A 36 -13.11 -1.25 12.83
CA LEU A 36 -14.37 -1.96 13.06
C LEU A 36 -14.81 -2.74 11.82
N LEU A 37 -14.77 -2.12 10.65
CA LEU A 37 -15.10 -2.81 9.39
C LEU A 37 -14.16 -4.00 9.17
N TRP A 38 -12.85 -3.81 9.32
CA TRP A 38 -11.85 -4.87 9.22
C TRP A 38 -12.12 -6.02 10.18
N LEU A 39 -12.43 -5.72 11.43
CA LEU A 39 -12.67 -6.71 12.48
C LEU A 39 -13.97 -7.49 12.24
N ILE A 40 -15.08 -6.80 11.93
CA ILE A 40 -16.38 -7.43 11.64
C ILE A 40 -16.24 -8.36 10.44
N VAL A 41 -15.70 -7.84 9.34
CA VAL A 41 -15.49 -8.62 8.11
C VAL A 41 -14.57 -9.81 8.36
N GLY A 42 -13.54 -9.63 9.19
CA GLY A 42 -12.61 -10.67 9.60
C GLY A 42 -13.22 -11.76 10.47
N ILE A 43 -14.07 -11.42 11.43
CA ILE A 43 -14.70 -12.39 12.34
C ILE A 43 -15.78 -13.16 11.60
N PHE A 44 -16.64 -12.47 10.86
CA PHE A 44 -17.78 -13.08 10.16
C PHE A 44 -17.41 -13.60 8.76
N GLN A 45 -16.14 -13.51 8.36
CA GLN A 45 -15.61 -13.98 7.08
C GLN A 45 -16.42 -13.44 5.88
N ILE A 46 -16.79 -12.16 5.92
CA ILE A 46 -17.60 -11.50 4.88
C ILE A 46 -16.68 -11.07 3.74
N ALA A 47 -16.68 -11.78 2.62
CA ALA A 47 -15.90 -11.39 1.45
C ALA A 47 -16.72 -11.50 0.16
N PRO A 48 -16.37 -10.71 -0.88
CA PRO A 48 -16.95 -10.91 -2.21
C PRO A 48 -16.71 -12.34 -2.69
N SER A 49 -17.75 -12.97 -3.21
CA SER A 49 -17.64 -14.31 -3.80
C SER A 49 -16.83 -14.24 -5.09
N ASN A 50 -15.98 -15.24 -5.28
CA ASN A 50 -15.35 -15.47 -6.56
C ASN A 50 -16.43 -16.03 -7.50
N PHE A 51 -16.49 -15.57 -8.75
CA PHE A 51 -17.36 -16.13 -9.78
C PHE A 51 -16.61 -16.03 -11.11
N PRO A 52 -16.51 -17.10 -11.91
CA PRO A 52 -17.24 -18.38 -11.86
C PRO A 52 -16.59 -19.51 -11.03
N GLY A 53 -15.48 -19.27 -10.33
CA GLY A 53 -14.87 -20.27 -9.44
C GLY A 53 -15.44 -20.23 -8.02
N ASP A 54 -15.23 -21.27 -7.22
CA ASP A 54 -15.68 -21.31 -5.83
C ASP A 54 -14.82 -20.44 -4.89
N GLY A 55 -15.38 -20.10 -3.72
CA GLY A 55 -14.70 -19.41 -2.63
C GLY A 55 -14.79 -17.89 -2.69
N PHE A 56 -13.84 -17.23 -2.02
CA PHE A 56 -13.78 -15.77 -1.91
C PHE A 56 -12.72 -15.16 -2.83
N TRP A 57 -12.81 -13.85 -3.05
CA TRP A 57 -11.72 -13.10 -3.68
C TRP A 57 -10.42 -13.28 -2.89
N PHE A 58 -9.31 -13.51 -3.60
CA PHE A 58 -8.02 -13.80 -2.99
C PHE A 58 -7.52 -12.67 -2.04
N LEU A 59 -7.92 -11.42 -2.29
CA LEU A 59 -7.69 -10.28 -1.40
C LEU A 59 -9.03 -9.60 -1.16
N ASN A 60 -9.54 -9.66 0.06
CA ASN A 60 -10.80 -9.03 0.43
C ASN A 60 -10.60 -7.51 0.59
N PRO A 61 -11.15 -6.66 -0.30
CA PRO A 61 -10.96 -5.22 -0.21
C PRO A 61 -11.52 -4.63 1.08
N LEU A 62 -12.57 -5.22 1.66
CA LEU A 62 -13.18 -4.73 2.91
C LEU A 62 -12.28 -4.96 4.14
N SER A 63 -11.42 -5.96 4.09
CA SER A 63 -10.43 -6.23 5.13
C SER A 63 -9.14 -5.43 4.87
N TRP A 64 -8.62 -5.49 3.65
CA TRP A 64 -7.34 -4.86 3.28
C TRP A 64 -7.39 -3.33 3.26
N GLN A 65 -8.56 -2.71 3.10
CA GLN A 65 -8.73 -1.26 3.16
C GLN A 65 -8.12 -0.63 4.44
N PHE A 66 -8.11 -1.36 5.56
CA PHE A 66 -7.58 -0.83 6.82
C PHE A 66 -6.09 -0.45 6.74
N LEU A 67 -5.28 -1.24 6.04
CA LEU A 67 -3.88 -0.89 5.82
C LEU A 67 -3.74 0.42 5.04
N PHE A 68 -4.57 0.63 4.01
CA PHE A 68 -4.60 1.87 3.24
C PHE A 68 -5.06 3.06 4.08
N VAL A 69 -6.10 2.89 4.90
CA VAL A 69 -6.61 3.93 5.80
C VAL A 69 -5.55 4.32 6.84
N ILE A 70 -4.77 3.37 7.37
CA ILE A 70 -3.62 3.68 8.24
C ILE A 70 -2.58 4.52 7.49
N GLY A 71 -2.23 4.15 6.27
CA GLY A 71 -1.31 4.92 5.43
C GLY A 71 -1.80 6.35 5.17
N ILE A 72 -3.08 6.49 4.82
CA ILE A 72 -3.74 7.80 4.63
C ILE A 72 -3.72 8.61 5.92
N ALA A 73 -4.06 7.99 7.06
CA ALA A 73 -4.05 8.65 8.36
C ALA A 73 -2.66 9.15 8.75
N GLY A 74 -1.63 8.32 8.53
CA GLY A 74 -0.23 8.69 8.74
C GLY A 74 0.19 9.86 7.86
N MET A 75 -0.14 9.83 6.56
CA MET A 75 0.14 10.93 5.64
C MET A 75 -0.56 12.23 6.08
N LEU A 76 -1.86 12.17 6.41
CA LEU A 76 -2.62 13.35 6.85
C LEU A 76 -2.10 13.89 8.18
N HIS A 77 -1.72 13.00 9.12
CA HIS A 77 -1.12 13.39 10.39
C HIS A 77 0.17 14.19 10.18
N VAL A 78 1.07 13.67 9.33
CA VAL A 78 2.34 14.36 8.99
C VAL A 78 2.08 15.67 8.25
N LYS A 79 1.13 15.68 7.29
CA LYS A 79 0.75 16.90 6.56
C LYS A 79 0.15 17.98 7.45
N ARG A 80 -0.48 17.61 8.56
CA ARG A 80 -1.02 18.53 9.59
C ARG A 80 0.04 19.01 10.60
N GLY A 81 1.32 18.68 10.39
CA GLY A 81 2.43 19.06 11.27
C GLY A 81 2.75 18.05 12.37
N GLY A 82 2.13 16.86 12.35
CA GLY A 82 2.50 15.76 13.23
C GLY A 82 3.83 15.13 12.83
N GLU A 83 4.52 14.50 13.78
CA GLU A 83 5.78 13.81 13.54
C GLU A 83 5.72 12.39 14.08
N ILE A 84 6.16 11.43 13.27
CA ILE A 84 6.37 10.06 13.72
C ILE A 84 7.79 9.99 14.27
N ARG A 85 7.92 10.15 15.58
CA ARG A 85 9.22 10.20 16.26
C ARG A 85 9.78 8.81 16.53
N PHE A 86 11.11 8.74 16.52
CA PHE A 86 11.82 7.58 17.02
C PHE A 86 11.55 7.39 18.51
N ASN A 87 11.12 6.19 18.87
CA ASN A 87 10.97 5.76 20.25
C ASN A 87 11.66 4.40 20.36
N TRP A 88 12.64 4.31 21.26
CA TRP A 88 13.45 3.10 21.43
C TRP A 88 12.58 1.87 21.76
N MET A 89 11.56 2.01 22.60
CA MET A 89 10.66 0.91 22.96
C MET A 89 9.85 0.41 21.76
N MET A 90 9.35 1.34 20.93
CA MET A 90 8.61 0.98 19.72
C MET A 90 9.52 0.38 18.65
N ALA A 91 10.74 0.91 18.53
CA ALA A 91 11.74 0.41 17.58
C ALA A 91 12.21 -1.00 17.99
N SER A 92 12.48 -1.24 19.27
CA SER A 92 12.83 -2.56 19.79
C SER A 92 11.68 -3.55 19.65
N ALA A 93 10.44 -3.12 19.91
CA ALA A 93 9.26 -3.96 19.72
C ALA A 93 9.06 -4.32 18.24
N ALA A 94 9.19 -3.34 17.33
CA ALA A 94 9.10 -3.56 15.89
C ALA A 94 10.20 -4.50 15.40
N LEU A 95 11.45 -4.29 15.80
CA LEU A 95 12.57 -5.14 15.43
C LEU A 95 12.41 -6.56 15.99
N GLY A 96 12.03 -6.69 17.26
CA GLY A 96 11.76 -7.98 17.89
C GLY A 96 10.64 -8.73 17.20
N TYR A 97 9.57 -8.04 16.80
CA TYR A 97 8.49 -8.62 16.00
C TYR A 97 8.99 -9.13 14.65
N LEU A 98 9.81 -8.35 13.92
CA LEU A 98 10.35 -8.76 12.62
C LEU A 98 11.30 -9.95 12.72
N VAL A 99 12.17 -9.97 13.72
CA VAL A 99 13.06 -11.11 13.98
C VAL A 99 12.23 -12.34 14.36
N GLY A 100 11.23 -12.18 15.22
CA GLY A 100 10.29 -13.24 15.56
C GLY A 100 9.56 -13.80 14.34
N ALA A 101 9.04 -12.94 13.47
CA ALA A 101 8.39 -13.34 12.23
C ALA A 101 9.35 -14.08 11.26
N LEU A 102 10.60 -13.63 11.16
CA LEU A 102 11.63 -14.29 10.36
C LEU A 102 11.94 -15.69 10.89
N ILE A 103 12.14 -15.82 12.21
CA ILE A 103 12.39 -17.09 12.88
C ILE A 103 11.20 -18.03 12.66
N TRP A 104 9.98 -17.53 12.83
CA TRP A 104 8.75 -18.30 12.63
C TRP A 104 8.67 -18.93 11.24
N VAL A 105 8.92 -18.13 10.20
CA VAL A 105 8.87 -18.56 8.80
C VAL A 105 10.03 -19.52 8.46
N ARG A 106 11.22 -19.31 9.05
CA ARG A 106 12.42 -20.11 8.76
C ARG A 106 12.48 -21.43 9.53
N LEU A 107 11.90 -21.51 10.72
CA LEU A 107 11.91 -22.71 11.58
C LEU A 107 10.63 -23.56 11.44
N PRO A 108 10.07 -23.62 10.22
CA PRO A 108 8.67 -23.90 9.90
C PRO A 108 7.73 -24.16 11.10
N LEU A 109 7.53 -23.18 11.99
CA LEU A 109 6.70 -23.34 13.21
C LEU A 109 5.18 -23.32 12.94
N TRP A 110 4.79 -23.73 11.74
CA TRP A 110 3.40 -23.73 11.27
C TRP A 110 2.57 -24.75 12.07
N GLY A 111 1.43 -24.33 12.62
CA GLY A 111 0.48 -25.20 13.34
C GLY A 111 0.28 -24.88 14.83
N ILE A 112 1.11 -24.02 15.43
CA ILE A 112 0.91 -23.54 16.81
C ILE A 112 -0.26 -22.53 16.89
N GLU A 113 -0.49 -21.78 15.80
CA GLU A 113 -1.52 -20.74 15.69
C GLU A 113 -2.95 -21.25 15.87
N THR A 114 -3.22 -22.46 15.37
CA THR A 114 -4.52 -23.13 15.42
C THR A 114 -4.92 -23.60 16.82
N ALA A 115 -3.99 -23.64 17.78
CA ALA A 115 -4.27 -24.05 19.15
C ALA A 115 -4.93 -22.95 19.99
N SER A 116 -4.92 -21.69 19.52
CA SER A 116 -5.38 -20.53 20.29
C SER A 116 -6.90 -20.32 20.29
N GLY A 117 -7.66 -20.99 19.40
CA GLY A 117 -9.12 -20.87 19.29
C GLY A 117 -9.64 -19.48 18.87
N LEU A 118 -8.74 -18.52 18.62
CA LEU A 118 -9.09 -17.15 18.23
C LEU A 118 -9.44 -17.08 16.72
N PRO A 119 -10.24 -16.08 16.30
CA PRO A 119 -10.58 -15.89 14.90
C PRO A 119 -9.33 -15.80 14.01
N THR A 120 -9.41 -16.36 12.79
CA THR A 120 -8.29 -16.39 11.83
C THR A 120 -7.76 -15.00 11.46
N VAL A 121 -8.55 -13.94 11.64
CA VAL A 121 -8.09 -12.56 11.47
C VAL A 121 -7.08 -12.13 12.54
N LEU A 122 -7.12 -12.69 13.75
CA LEU A 122 -6.24 -12.30 14.86
C LEU A 122 -4.98 -13.17 14.95
N THR A 123 -5.11 -14.48 14.73
CA THR A 123 -4.00 -15.44 14.92
C THR A 123 -3.58 -16.17 13.66
N GLY A 124 -4.34 -16.03 12.57
CA GLY A 124 -4.06 -16.73 11.33
C GLY A 124 -3.01 -16.06 10.45
N PHE A 125 -2.63 -16.76 9.38
CA PHE A 125 -1.86 -16.25 8.24
C PHE A 125 -2.74 -16.11 6.98
N ASP A 126 -4.03 -15.86 7.19
CA ASP A 126 -5.01 -15.83 6.11
C ASP A 126 -4.63 -14.80 5.02
N LYS A 127 -4.76 -15.20 3.75
CA LYS A 127 -4.42 -14.32 2.62
C LYS A 127 -5.61 -13.46 2.20
N THR A 128 -6.82 -13.98 2.36
CA THR A 128 -8.08 -13.34 1.98
C THR A 128 -8.39 -12.15 2.88
N PHE A 129 -8.39 -12.38 4.19
CA PHE A 129 -8.54 -11.38 5.22
C PHE A 129 -7.16 -10.92 5.68
N LEU A 130 -7.00 -9.61 5.87
CA LEU A 130 -5.75 -9.06 6.38
C LEU A 130 -5.56 -9.51 7.83
N SER A 131 -4.72 -10.51 8.07
CA SER A 131 -4.44 -10.98 9.42
C SER A 131 -3.70 -9.92 10.23
N LEU A 132 -3.92 -9.90 11.55
CA LEU A 132 -3.24 -9.01 12.48
C LEU A 132 -1.73 -9.24 12.44
N SER A 133 -1.28 -10.49 12.31
CA SER A 133 0.14 -10.82 12.13
C SER A 133 0.73 -10.12 10.91
N ARG A 134 0.06 -10.18 9.74
CA ARG A 134 0.53 -9.52 8.53
C ARG A 134 0.49 -8.00 8.66
N LEU A 135 -0.57 -7.46 9.26
CA LEU A 135 -0.69 -6.03 9.51
C LEU A 135 0.45 -5.54 10.40
N MET A 136 0.71 -6.19 11.54
CA MET A 136 1.79 -5.84 12.45
C MET A 136 3.16 -5.93 11.79
N HIS A 137 3.39 -6.94 10.95
CA HIS A 137 4.62 -7.06 10.17
C HIS A 137 4.85 -5.85 9.25
N ILE A 138 3.82 -5.46 8.48
CA ILE A 138 3.91 -4.32 7.56
C ILE A 138 4.12 -3.01 8.35
N LEU A 139 3.39 -2.83 9.45
CA LEU A 139 3.51 -1.63 10.29
C LEU A 139 4.86 -1.55 11.00
N ALA A 140 5.44 -2.68 11.44
CA ALA A 140 6.76 -2.71 12.04
C ALA A 140 7.84 -2.23 11.04
N ILE A 141 7.81 -2.73 9.81
CA ILE A 141 8.71 -2.28 8.74
C ILE A 141 8.51 -0.79 8.46
N ALA A 142 7.26 -0.37 8.25
CA ALA A 142 6.93 1.02 7.94
C ALA A 142 7.39 1.97 9.06
N TYR A 143 7.18 1.60 10.32
CA TYR A 143 7.63 2.36 11.48
C TYR A 143 9.15 2.51 11.49
N LEU A 144 9.90 1.42 11.31
CA LEU A 144 11.38 1.48 11.30
C LEU A 144 11.90 2.34 10.15
N ILE A 145 11.33 2.21 8.94
CA ILE A 145 11.71 3.04 7.78
C ILE A 145 11.47 4.53 8.06
N VAL A 146 10.33 4.88 8.65
CA VAL A 146 9.96 6.29 8.90
C VAL A 146 10.73 6.87 10.08
N ALA A 147 10.86 6.11 11.17
CA ALA A 147 11.40 6.58 12.44
C ALA A 147 12.92 6.65 12.46
N ILE A 148 13.63 5.77 11.74
CA ILE A 148 15.09 5.77 11.67
C ILE A 148 15.55 6.78 10.61
N PRO A 149 16.27 7.86 10.97
CA PRO A 149 16.64 8.90 10.02
C PRO A 149 17.47 8.39 8.83
N ALA A 150 18.36 7.42 9.05
CA ALA A 150 19.17 6.82 7.98
C ALA A 150 18.30 6.11 6.92
N LEU A 151 17.33 5.30 7.36
CA LEU A 151 16.41 4.60 6.45
C LEU A 151 15.44 5.58 5.79
N SER A 152 14.91 6.53 6.55
CA SER A 152 14.02 7.58 6.08
C SER A 152 14.69 8.42 4.98
N ASN A 153 15.96 8.83 5.20
CA ASN A 153 16.71 9.60 4.22
C ASN A 153 17.08 8.79 2.98
N LEU A 154 17.36 7.49 3.12
CA LEU A 154 17.57 6.60 1.97
C LEU A 154 16.30 6.42 1.13
N ALA A 155 15.14 6.33 1.79
CA ALA A 155 13.84 6.16 1.13
C ALA A 155 13.31 7.47 0.53
N LYS A 156 13.77 8.63 1.02
CA LYS A 156 13.39 9.95 0.49
C LYS A 156 14.05 10.20 -0.85
N THR A 157 13.29 9.96 -1.91
CA THR A 157 13.70 10.29 -3.28
C THR A 157 13.08 11.61 -3.74
N GLY A 158 13.83 12.39 -4.53
CA GLY A 158 13.31 13.64 -5.13
C GLY A 158 12.12 13.40 -6.07
N PRO A 159 11.28 14.42 -6.36
CA PRO A 159 10.06 14.25 -7.17
C PRO A 159 10.28 13.73 -8.60
N GLY A 160 11.47 13.96 -9.17
CA GLY A 160 11.87 13.49 -10.50
C GLY A 160 12.58 12.13 -10.52
N HIS A 161 12.78 11.51 -9.36
CA HIS A 161 13.44 10.21 -9.27
C HIS A 161 12.62 9.12 -9.98
N PRO A 162 13.22 8.20 -10.75
CA PRO A 162 12.50 7.19 -11.52
C PRO A 162 11.53 6.36 -10.66
N PHE A 163 11.97 5.91 -9.49
CA PHE A 163 11.09 5.19 -8.56
C PHE A 163 9.97 6.06 -7.96
N ALA A 164 10.19 7.37 -7.78
CA ALA A 164 9.13 8.27 -7.31
C ALA A 164 8.05 8.45 -8.40
N VAL A 165 8.46 8.60 -9.67
CA VAL A 165 7.54 8.74 -10.80
C VAL A 165 6.72 7.46 -10.99
N LEU A 166 7.36 6.28 -10.97
CA LEU A 166 6.66 4.99 -10.98
C LEU A 166 5.67 4.87 -9.82
N GLY A 167 6.07 5.25 -8.61
CA GLY A 167 5.24 5.16 -7.40
C GLY A 167 4.00 6.05 -7.44
N LYS A 168 4.11 7.27 -7.99
CA LYS A 168 2.98 8.21 -8.16
C LYS A 168 1.89 7.63 -9.07
N HIS A 169 2.27 6.89 -10.10
CA HIS A 169 1.38 6.29 -11.09
C HIS A 169 1.31 4.76 -10.96
N SER A 170 1.47 4.25 -9.74
CA SER A 170 1.62 2.81 -9.48
C SER A 170 0.47 1.96 -10.03
N LEU A 171 -0.78 2.43 -9.91
CA LEU A 171 -1.95 1.70 -10.42
C LEU A 171 -1.98 1.61 -11.96
N PRO A 172 -1.95 2.72 -12.74
CA PRO A 172 -1.84 2.65 -14.19
C PRO A 172 -0.65 1.80 -14.67
N VAL A 173 0.52 1.97 -14.04
CA VAL A 173 1.73 1.22 -14.39
C VAL A 173 1.59 -0.28 -14.08
N PHE A 174 0.89 -0.64 -13.01
CA PHE A 174 0.60 -2.03 -12.67
C PHE A 174 -0.39 -2.67 -13.67
N ILE A 175 -1.42 -1.94 -14.08
CA ILE A 175 -2.37 -2.40 -15.11
C ILE A 175 -1.63 -2.63 -16.43
N ALA A 176 -0.86 -1.64 -16.89
CA ALA A 176 -0.05 -1.75 -18.10
C ALA A 176 0.95 -2.93 -18.00
N GLY A 177 1.64 -3.07 -16.87
CA GLY A 177 2.55 -4.17 -16.60
C GLY A 177 1.88 -5.54 -16.64
N THR A 178 0.65 -5.66 -16.12
CA THR A 178 -0.11 -6.91 -16.15
C THR A 178 -0.49 -7.29 -17.59
N ILE A 179 -0.91 -6.32 -18.40
CA ILE A 179 -1.20 -6.54 -19.83
C ILE A 179 0.07 -6.95 -20.58
N LEU A 180 1.19 -6.23 -20.37
CA LEU A 180 2.49 -6.56 -20.95
C LEU A 180 2.95 -7.97 -20.55
N ALA A 181 2.76 -8.37 -19.30
CA ALA A 181 3.10 -9.70 -18.82
C ALA A 181 2.25 -10.79 -19.49
N MET A 182 0.95 -10.55 -19.72
CA MET A 182 0.10 -11.49 -20.46
C MET A 182 0.55 -11.63 -21.92
N ILE A 183 0.91 -10.53 -22.58
CA ILE A 183 1.48 -10.56 -23.95
C ILE A 183 2.81 -11.33 -23.96
N ALA A 184 3.71 -11.02 -23.03
CA ALA A 184 4.99 -11.70 -22.89
C ALA A 184 4.82 -13.22 -22.64
N GLN A 185 3.82 -13.61 -21.85
CA GLN A 185 3.49 -15.02 -21.62
C GLN A 185 3.06 -15.72 -22.91
N VAL A 186 2.21 -15.10 -23.73
CA VAL A 186 1.82 -15.65 -25.04
C VAL A 186 3.03 -15.75 -25.97
N MET A 187 3.87 -14.71 -26.01
CA MET A 187 5.09 -14.69 -26.81
C MET A 187 6.05 -15.82 -26.41
N LYS A 188 6.19 -16.12 -25.10
CA LYS A 188 7.00 -17.24 -24.60
C LYS A 188 6.42 -18.62 -24.92
N VAL A 189 5.10 -18.74 -25.01
CA VAL A 189 4.46 -20.00 -25.44
C VAL A 189 4.71 -20.27 -26.91
N VAL A 190 4.65 -19.23 -27.76
CA VAL A 190 4.86 -19.35 -29.21
C VAL A 190 6.34 -19.46 -29.57
N SER A 191 7.21 -18.78 -28.83
CA SER A 191 8.65 -18.80 -29.01
C SER A 191 9.33 -19.09 -27.68
N PRO A 192 9.61 -20.38 -27.38
CA PRO A 192 10.44 -20.77 -26.25
C PRO A 192 11.90 -20.36 -26.55
N GLY A 193 12.17 -19.07 -26.50
CA GLY A 193 13.50 -18.51 -26.73
C GLY A 193 14.45 -18.85 -25.57
N GLY A 194 15.75 -18.65 -25.82
CA GLY A 194 16.81 -18.77 -24.80
C GLY A 194 16.99 -17.50 -23.96
N LEU A 195 18.03 -17.49 -23.11
CA LEU A 195 18.33 -16.41 -22.17
C LEU A 195 18.30 -15.00 -22.79
N LEU A 196 18.82 -14.84 -24.00
CA LEU A 196 18.86 -13.55 -24.70
C LEU A 196 17.46 -13.03 -25.04
N TYR A 197 16.57 -13.92 -25.48
CA TYR A 197 15.18 -13.56 -25.77
C TYR A 197 14.46 -13.11 -24.51
N ASP A 198 14.68 -13.82 -23.40
CA ASP A 198 14.08 -13.50 -22.10
C ASP A 198 14.61 -12.16 -21.57
N ALA A 199 15.91 -11.93 -21.69
CA ALA A 199 16.53 -10.67 -21.31
C ALA A 199 15.93 -9.49 -22.09
N ILE A 200 15.80 -9.62 -23.42
CA ILE A 200 15.21 -8.58 -24.29
C ILE A 200 13.74 -8.35 -23.94
N LEU A 201 12.97 -9.42 -23.74
CA LEU A 201 11.55 -9.35 -23.43
C LEU A 201 11.32 -8.63 -22.09
N ILE A 202 12.08 -9.00 -21.06
CA ILE A 202 12.01 -8.39 -19.73
C ILE A 202 12.49 -6.93 -19.77
N SER A 203 13.64 -6.65 -20.40
CA SER A 203 14.16 -5.28 -20.49
C SER A 203 13.21 -4.36 -21.24
N THR A 204 12.58 -4.86 -22.31
CA THR A 204 11.56 -4.12 -23.06
C THR A 204 10.32 -3.84 -22.20
N GLY A 205 9.83 -4.84 -21.46
CA GLY A 205 8.72 -4.66 -20.53
C GLY A 205 9.00 -3.59 -19.47
N ILE A 206 10.19 -3.64 -18.85
CA ILE A 206 10.63 -2.63 -17.88
C ILE A 206 10.70 -1.24 -18.52
N ALA A 207 11.33 -1.12 -19.69
CA ALA A 207 11.47 0.16 -20.39
C ALA A 207 10.10 0.78 -20.74
N LEU A 208 9.15 -0.04 -21.20
CA LEU A 208 7.78 0.39 -21.48
C LEU A 208 7.05 0.86 -20.22
N GLN A 209 7.22 0.18 -19.08
CA GLN A 209 6.62 0.61 -17.82
C GLN A 209 7.17 1.97 -17.35
N PHE A 210 8.49 2.19 -17.45
CA PHE A 210 9.08 3.50 -17.16
C PHE A 210 8.59 4.56 -18.15
N GLY A 211 8.64 4.27 -19.46
CA GLY A 211 8.16 5.19 -20.49
C GLY A 211 6.71 5.63 -20.28
N PHE A 212 5.84 4.68 -19.93
CA PHE A 212 4.44 4.95 -19.61
C PHE A 212 4.28 5.82 -18.35
N ALA A 213 5.05 5.54 -17.29
CA ALA A 213 5.02 6.35 -16.07
C ALA A 213 5.46 7.81 -16.34
N TYR A 214 6.51 8.01 -17.14
CA TYR A 214 6.98 9.34 -17.54
C TYR A 214 5.99 10.05 -18.45
N TYR A 215 5.32 9.32 -19.35
CA TYR A 215 4.25 9.87 -20.18
C TYR A 215 3.09 10.42 -19.32
N LEU A 216 2.66 9.67 -18.30
CA LEU A 216 1.62 10.13 -17.37
C LEU A 216 2.05 11.34 -16.53
N GLU A 217 3.32 11.45 -16.16
CA GLU A 217 3.87 12.62 -15.47
C GLU A 217 3.93 13.87 -16.37
N TRP A 218 4.08 13.66 -17.68
CA TRP A 218 4.19 14.72 -18.68
C TRP A 218 2.83 15.29 -19.10
N LEU A 219 1.78 14.47 -19.21
CA LEU A 219 0.43 14.88 -19.63
C LEU A 219 -0.14 16.12 -18.91
N PRO A 220 -0.08 16.23 -17.57
CA PRO A 220 -0.56 17.42 -16.86
C PRO A 220 0.20 18.70 -17.22
N ARG A 221 1.47 18.60 -17.64
CA ARG A 221 2.33 19.75 -17.96
C ARG A 221 1.93 20.46 -19.24
N ILE A 222 1.20 19.79 -20.14
CA ILE A 222 0.75 20.33 -21.44
C ILE A 222 -0.65 20.96 -21.36
N GLY A 223 -1.27 20.97 -20.17
CA GLY A 223 -2.55 21.63 -19.96
C GLY A 223 -3.77 20.70 -19.97
N TRP A 224 -3.58 19.38 -20.10
CA TRP A 224 -4.66 18.41 -19.88
C TRP A 224 -4.94 18.16 -18.38
N GLY A 225 -4.08 18.65 -17.48
CA GLY A 225 -4.20 18.50 -16.04
C GLY A 225 -4.07 19.82 -15.30
N GLY A 226 -4.98 20.75 -15.56
CA GLY A 226 -5.08 22.03 -14.85
C GLY A 226 -5.46 21.87 -13.37
N LYS A 227 -4.56 21.38 -12.54
CA LYS A 227 -4.55 21.70 -11.11
C LYS A 227 -3.26 22.44 -10.82
N LYS A 228 -3.37 23.77 -10.72
CA LYS A 228 -2.39 24.62 -10.05
C LYS A 228 -2.02 23.92 -8.75
N GLN A 229 -0.79 23.46 -8.66
CA GLN A 229 -0.18 23.10 -7.40
C GLN A 229 -0.15 24.40 -6.61
N GLN A 230 -1.19 24.65 -5.80
CA GLN A 230 -1.21 25.76 -4.87
C GLN A 230 -0.03 25.52 -3.94
N SER A 231 1.07 26.23 -4.19
CA SER A 231 2.04 26.50 -3.15
C SER A 231 1.24 27.07 -2.00
N VAL A 232 1.21 26.36 -0.88
CA VAL A 232 0.70 26.93 0.36
C VAL A 232 1.65 28.07 0.67
N ALA A 233 1.27 29.28 0.24
CA ALA A 233 1.97 30.49 0.57
C ALA A 233 1.91 30.60 2.09
N ALA A 234 3.09 30.61 2.72
CA ALA A 234 3.20 30.90 4.14
C ALA A 234 2.51 32.24 4.41
N LEU A 235 1.42 32.21 5.19
CA LEU A 235 0.81 33.44 5.69
C LEU A 235 1.86 34.15 6.57
N PRO A 236 2.21 35.43 6.28
CA PRO A 236 3.09 36.19 7.14
C PRO A 236 2.49 36.30 8.55
N CYS A 237 3.32 36.02 9.55
CA CYS A 237 2.99 36.01 10.98
C CYS A 237 2.67 37.40 11.58
N ALA A 238 2.18 38.34 10.77
CA ALA A 238 2.06 39.76 11.16
C ALA A 238 0.63 40.19 11.56
N ALA A 239 -0.40 39.38 11.33
CA ALA A 239 -1.79 39.83 11.52
C ALA A 239 -2.38 39.56 12.92
N LEU A 240 -1.69 38.87 13.83
CA LEU A 240 -2.24 38.49 15.14
C LEU A 240 -1.90 39.44 16.29
N LYS A 241 -1.47 40.67 16.00
CA LYS A 241 -1.07 41.68 17.01
C LYS A 241 -2.05 42.84 17.21
N LEU A 242 -3.28 42.76 16.69
CA LEU A 242 -4.25 43.86 16.73
C LEU A 242 -5.61 43.51 17.36
N ALA A 243 -5.67 42.45 18.18
CA ALA A 243 -6.81 42.23 19.06
C ALA A 243 -6.31 42.06 20.50
N SER A 244 -5.82 43.17 21.05
CA SER A 244 -5.78 43.45 22.48
C SER A 244 -7.06 44.16 22.88
#